data_AF-A0A660V2M2-F1
#
_entry.id   AF-A0A660V2M2-F1
#
_cell.length_a   1.000
_cell.length_b   1.000
_cell.length_c   1.000
_cell.angle_alpha   90.00
_cell.angle_beta   90.00
_cell.angle_gamma   90.00
#
_symmetry.space_group_name_H-M   'P 1'
#
loop_
_entity.id
_entity.type
_entity.pdbx_description
1 polymer ?
#
loop_
_entity_poly.entity_id
_entity_poly.type
_entity_poly.pdbx_seq_one_letter_code
_entity_poly.pdbx_strand_id
1 'polypeptide(L)' 'SLRSKGKVDVRKIAQKYGGGGHTLASGVNLEGPLEAAIGSIVDEITHQLG' A
#
# COMPACT_ATOMS: atom_id res chain seq x y z
N SER A 1 -2.70 2.46 -7.63
CA SER A 1 -1.30 2.91 -7.79
C SER A 1 -0.93 3.75 -6.57
N LEU A 2 0.08 3.36 -5.79
CA LEU A 2 0.49 4.01 -4.54
C LEU A 2 1.65 4.98 -4.77
N ARG A 3 1.63 6.13 -4.11
CA ARG A 3 2.71 7.14 -4.16
C ARG A 3 2.93 7.74 -2.78
N SER A 4 4.17 8.06 -2.45
CA SER A 4 4.55 8.64 -1.16
C SER A 4 5.56 9.77 -1.33
N LYS A 5 5.52 10.72 -0.38
CA LYS A 5 6.53 11.80 -0.24
C LYS A 5 7.65 11.44 0.75
N GLY A 6 7.78 10.16 1.14
CA GLY A 6 8.90 9.65 1.94
C GLY A 6 8.57 9.27 3.38
N LYS A 7 7.38 9.61 3.89
CA LYS A 7 6.96 9.20 5.26
C LYS A 7 6.45 7.75 5.34
N VAL A 8 6.02 7.21 4.21
CA VAL A 8 5.45 5.86 4.10
C VAL A 8 6.21 5.12 3.02
N ASP A 9 6.67 3.91 3.31
CA ASP A 9 7.26 3.00 2.35
C ASP A 9 6.15 2.21 1.64
N VAL A 10 5.71 2.72 0.49
CA VAL A 10 4.61 2.11 -0.27
C VAL A 10 5.03 0.79 -0.93
N ARG A 11 6.34 0.50 -1.07
CA ARG A 11 6.81 -0.79 -1.57
C ARG A 11 6.44 -1.91 -0.60
N LYS A 12 6.68 -1.71 0.71
CA LYS A 12 6.34 -2.72 1.73
C LYS A 12 4.86 -3.05 1.73
N ILE A 13 4.01 -2.04 1.60
CA ILE A 13 2.55 -2.20 1.47
C ILE A 13 2.22 -3.07 0.26
N ALA A 14 2.73 -2.70 -0.92
CA ALA A 14 2.45 -3.45 -2.14
C ALA A 14 2.95 -4.89 -2.06
N GLN A 15 4.15 -5.13 -1.54
CA GLN A 15 4.74 -6.46 -1.40
C GLN A 15 3.94 -7.38 -0.48
N LYS A 16 3.38 -6.85 0.62
CA LYS A 16 2.51 -7.61 1.53
C LYS A 16 1.29 -8.22 0.83
N TYR A 17 0.82 -7.54 -0.22
CA TYR A 17 -0.34 -7.93 -1.01
C TYR A 17 0.05 -8.58 -2.36
N GLY A 18 1.31 -8.99 -2.55
CA GLY A 18 1.78 -9.66 -3.78
C GLY A 18 2.10 -8.71 -4.95
N GLY A 19 2.09 -7.40 -4.72
CA GLY A 19 2.53 -6.39 -5.67
C GLY A 19 4.02 -6.02 -5.52
N GLY A 20 4.39 -4.85 -6.07
CA GLY A 20 5.78 -4.40 -6.02
C GLY A 20 6.01 -2.99 -6.57
N GLY A 21 7.28 -2.62 -6.68
CA GLY A 21 7.74 -1.32 -7.15
C GLY A 21 8.86 -0.73 -6.28
N HIS A 22 8.90 0.60 -6.21
CA HIS A 22 9.88 1.38 -5.45
C HIS A 22 9.28 1.91 -4.14
N THR A 23 10.16 2.25 -3.19
CA THR A 23 9.79 2.78 -1.86
C THR A 23 8.79 3.95 -1.92
N LEU A 24 8.87 4.79 -2.96
CA LEU A 24 8.00 5.97 -3.13
C LEU A 24 6.90 5.78 -4.19
N ALA A 25 6.94 4.69 -4.95
CA ALA A 25 6.00 4.43 -6.04
C ALA A 25 5.86 2.93 -6.30
N SER A 26 4.69 2.36 -5.96
CA SER A 26 4.41 0.93 -6.05
C SER A 26 2.96 0.66 -6.46
N GLY A 27 2.63 -0.59 -6.74
CA GLY A 27 1.28 -1.00 -7.09
C GLY A 27 1.01 -2.46 -6.76
N VAL A 28 -0.26 -2.75 -6.54
CA VAL A 28 -0.80 -4.09 -6.31
C VAL A 28 -2.21 -4.18 -6.88
N ASN A 29 -2.60 -5.36 -7.34
CA ASN A 29 -3.97 -5.70 -7.71
C ASN A 29 -4.55 -6.57 -6.60
N LEU A 30 -5.62 -6.11 -5.97
CA LEU A 30 -6.33 -6.83 -4.92
C LEU A 30 -7.65 -7.34 -5.48
N GLU A 31 -7.94 -8.60 -5.24
CA GLU A 31 -9.23 -9.19 -5.58
C GLU A 31 -10.27 -8.87 -4.49
N GLY A 32 -11.50 -8.62 -4.91
CA GLY A 32 -12.63 -8.37 -4.01
C GLY A 32 -13.17 -6.93 -4.03
N PRO A 33 -14.03 -6.57 -3.08
CA PRO A 33 -14.67 -5.26 -3.03
C PRO A 33 -13.68 -4.12 -2.82
N LEU A 34 -13.95 -2.99 -3.46
CA LEU A 34 -13.09 -1.80 -3.40
C LEU A 34 -12.93 -1.29 -1.96
N GLU A 35 -13.99 -1.32 -1.16
CA GLU A 35 -14.01 -0.82 0.21
C GLU A 35 -13.07 -1.62 1.11
N ALA A 36 -13.03 -2.95 0.95
CA ALA A 36 -12.13 -3.82 1.68
C ALA A 36 -10.67 -3.59 1.29
N ALA A 37 -10.41 -3.37 -0.01
CA ALA A 37 -9.08 -3.02 -0.51
C ALA A 37 -8.61 -1.67 0.05
N ILE A 38 -9.47 -0.64 0.08
CA ILE A 38 -9.16 0.66 0.65
C ILE A 38 -8.82 0.53 2.14
N GLY A 39 -9.66 -0.16 2.92
CA GLY A 39 -9.42 -0.37 4.36
C GLY A 39 -8.06 -1.03 4.63
N SER A 40 -7.78 -2.13 3.93
CA SER A 40 -6.52 -2.88 4.06
C SER A 40 -5.27 -2.03 3.75
N ILE A 41 -5.37 -1.10 2.80
CA ILE A 41 -4.27 -0.19 2.44
C ILE A 41 -4.15 0.95 3.45
N VAL A 42 -5.26 1.53 3.93
CA VAL A 42 -5.26 2.62 4.92
C VAL A 42 -4.74 2.15 6.27
N ASP A 43 -5.07 0.94 6.70
CA ASP A 43 -4.59 0.35 7.94
C ASP A 43 -3.06 0.19 7.92
N GLU A 44 -2.51 -0.28 6.79
CA GLU A 44 -1.06 -0.42 6.63
C GLU A 44 -0.35 0.95 6.61
N ILE A 45 -0.95 1.96 5.96
CA ILE A 45 -0.42 3.34 6.01
C ILE A 45 -0.40 3.86 7.45
N THR A 46 -1.49 3.63 8.19
CA THR A 46 -1.62 4.06 9.59
C THR A 46 -0.58 3.36 10.47
N HIS A 47 -0.35 2.06 10.26
CA HIS A 47 0.66 1.30 10.97
C HIS A 47 2.08 1.86 10.77
N GLN A 48 2.42 2.33 9.57
CA GLN A 48 3.74 2.92 9.29
C GLN A 48 3.90 4.36 9.81
N LEU A 49 2.80 5.06 10.09
CA LEU A 49 2.82 6.43 10.62
C LEU A 49 2.76 6.48 12.15
N GLY A 50 2.59 5.33 12.81
CA GLY A 50 2.63 5.18 14.26
C GLY A 50 4.02 5.35 14.85
#